data_AF-W0RTN8-F1
#
_entry.id   AF-W0RTN8-F1
#
_cell.length_a   1.000
_cell.length_b   1.000
_cell.length_c   1.000
_cell.angle_alpha   90.00
_cell.angle_beta   90.00
_cell.angle_gamma   90.00
#
_symmetry.space_group_name_H-M   'P 1'
#
loop_
_entity.id
_entity.type
_entity.pdbx_description
1 polymer ?
#
loop_
_entity_poly.entity_id
_entity_poly.type
_entity_poly.pdbx_seq_one_letter_code
_entity_poly.pdbx_strand_id
1 'polypeptide(L)'
;MQQADAARAAYAADAIEARRVAYLVSTDPARLDLAAVHRYLARSYWSPGIPEDVVRRAAEHSLCCGLYHDDAGQVGYARVVTDRATFGYLADVYVLEAHRGHGLGAWLVGTLLSHPDLRGLRRLSLMTRDAHGLYERFGFRNAPVPSRFMERVVAPTVLWPAPAAAGGG
;
A
#
# COMPACT_ATOMS: atom_id res chain seq x y z
N MET A 1 18.97 -11.01 -12.66
CA MET A 1 17.88 -10.50 -13.51
C MET A 1 16.78 -11.56 -13.69
N GLN A 2 17.07 -12.74 -14.25
CA GLN A 2 16.06 -13.80 -14.51
C GLN A 2 15.21 -14.30 -13.33
N GLN A 3 15.75 -14.44 -12.11
CA GLN A 3 14.96 -14.90 -10.95
C GLN A 3 13.99 -13.85 -10.40
N ALA A 4 14.35 -12.56 -10.45
CA ALA A 4 13.47 -11.47 -10.02
C ALA A 4 12.29 -11.31 -10.98
N ASP A 5 12.55 -11.44 -12.28
CA ASP A 5 11.51 -11.42 -13.32
C ASP A 5 10.58 -12.63 -13.20
N ALA A 6 11.10 -13.82 -12.88
CA ALA A 6 10.29 -15.02 -12.65
C ALA A 6 9.41 -14.92 -11.40
N ALA A 7 9.92 -14.40 -10.27
CA ALA A 7 9.13 -14.16 -9.06
C ALA A 7 8.06 -13.06 -9.27
N ARG A 8 8.32 -12.13 -10.21
CA ARG A 8 7.37 -11.08 -10.61
C ARG A 8 6.29 -11.61 -11.57
N ALA A 9 6.66 -12.51 -12.48
CA ALA A 9 5.70 -13.22 -13.33
C ALA A 9 4.80 -14.16 -12.51
N ALA A 10 5.35 -14.85 -11.50
CA ALA A 10 4.57 -15.66 -10.55
C ALA A 10 3.58 -14.80 -9.75
N TYR A 11 3.99 -13.59 -9.32
CA TYR A 11 3.08 -12.63 -8.68
C TYR A 11 1.89 -12.25 -9.56
N ALA A 12 2.11 -11.95 -10.84
CA ALA A 12 1.02 -11.65 -11.77
C ALA A 12 0.12 -12.87 -12.02
N ALA A 13 0.68 -14.08 -12.00
CA ALA A 13 -0.08 -15.31 -12.19
C ALA A 13 -1.02 -15.65 -11.02
N ASP A 14 -0.66 -15.24 -9.80
CA ASP A 14 -1.45 -15.47 -8.57
C ASP A 14 -2.32 -14.25 -8.17
N ALA A 15 -2.56 -13.33 -9.11
CA ALA A 15 -3.38 -12.17 -8.87
C ALA A 15 -4.79 -12.57 -8.40
N ILE A 16 -5.24 -11.96 -7.30
CA ILE A 16 -6.58 -12.17 -6.75
C ILE A 16 -7.47 -11.04 -7.26
N GLU A 17 -8.61 -11.41 -7.84
CA GLU A 17 -9.70 -10.50 -8.14
C GLU A 17 -10.94 -10.84 -7.32
N ALA A 18 -11.50 -9.84 -6.64
CA ALA A 18 -12.74 -9.98 -5.90
C ALA A 18 -13.68 -8.84 -6.30
N ARG A 19 -14.93 -9.17 -6.66
CA ARG A 19 -15.95 -8.18 -7.03
C ARG A 19 -17.08 -8.13 -6.01
N ARG A 20 -17.56 -6.92 -5.72
CA ARG A 20 -18.74 -6.64 -4.89
C ARG A 20 -19.54 -5.51 -5.51
N VAL A 21 -20.72 -5.82 -6.03
CA VAL A 21 -21.60 -4.83 -6.66
C VAL A 21 -20.79 -4.02 -7.71
N ALA A 22 -20.62 -2.71 -7.50
CA ALA A 22 -19.93 -1.78 -8.39
C ALA A 22 -18.41 -1.65 -8.12
N TYR A 23 -17.85 -2.49 -7.23
CA TYR A 23 -16.45 -2.42 -6.84
C TYR A 23 -15.68 -3.70 -7.20
N LEU A 24 -14.40 -3.52 -7.51
CA LEU A 24 -13.42 -4.59 -7.75
C LEU A 24 -12.21 -4.34 -6.85
N VAL A 25 -11.71 -5.37 -6.18
CA VAL A 25 -10.37 -5.38 -5.59
C VAL A 25 -9.50 -6.30 -6.44
N SER A 26 -8.31 -5.83 -6.82
CA SER A 26 -7.35 -6.64 -7.57
C SER A 26 -5.95 -6.50 -7.01
N THR A 27 -5.20 -7.60 -6.94
CA THR A 27 -3.75 -7.59 -6.67
C THR A 27 -2.90 -7.63 -7.93
N ASP A 28 -3.52 -7.53 -9.13
CA ASP A 28 -2.79 -7.44 -10.39
C ASP A 28 -2.06 -6.09 -10.51
N PRO A 29 -0.71 -6.08 -10.56
CA PRO A 29 0.04 -4.84 -10.68
C PRO A 29 -0.23 -4.08 -11.98
N ALA A 30 -0.63 -4.77 -13.06
CA ALA A 30 -0.89 -4.15 -14.35
C ALA A 30 -2.14 -3.25 -14.34
N ARG A 31 -3.05 -3.44 -13.37
CA ARG A 31 -4.26 -2.62 -13.20
C ARG A 31 -4.04 -1.34 -12.41
N LEU A 32 -2.89 -1.16 -11.77
CA LEU A 32 -2.66 -0.01 -10.89
C LEU A 32 -2.55 1.29 -11.70
N ASP A 33 -3.42 2.26 -11.38
CA ASP A 33 -3.24 3.65 -11.76
C ASP A 33 -2.32 4.32 -10.73
N LEU A 34 -1.01 4.21 -10.96
CA LEU A 34 0.00 4.79 -10.07
C LEU A 34 -0.03 6.32 -10.04
N ALA A 35 -0.61 6.97 -11.06
CA ALA A 35 -0.83 8.41 -11.03
C ALA A 35 -1.95 8.76 -10.05
N ALA A 36 -3.03 7.99 -9.99
CA ALA A 36 -4.07 8.13 -8.96
C ALA A 36 -3.53 7.88 -7.55
N VAL A 37 -2.72 6.83 -7.39
CA VAL A 37 -2.05 6.53 -6.11
C VAL A 37 -1.17 7.70 -5.67
N HIS A 38 -0.32 8.21 -6.56
CA HIS A 38 0.53 9.37 -6.28
C HIS A 38 -0.29 10.61 -5.88
N ARG A 39 -1.36 10.94 -6.63
CA ARG A 39 -2.25 12.08 -6.30
C ARG A 39 -2.84 12.00 -4.90
N TYR A 40 -3.09 10.80 -4.38
CA TYR A 40 -3.54 10.63 -3.00
C TYR A 40 -2.37 10.72 -2.02
N LEU A 41 -1.33 9.91 -2.22
CA LEU A 41 -0.22 9.77 -1.27
C LEU A 41 0.54 11.09 -1.07
N ALA A 42 0.76 11.89 -2.12
CA ALA A 42 1.45 13.17 -2.00
C ALA A 42 0.75 14.17 -1.07
N ARG A 43 -0.54 13.95 -0.75
CA ARG A 43 -1.34 14.77 0.17
C ARG A 43 -1.65 14.05 1.50
N SER A 44 -1.23 12.80 1.66
CA SER A 44 -1.46 12.06 2.90
C SER A 44 -0.52 12.57 4.00
N TYR A 45 -0.92 12.40 5.26
CA TYR A 45 -0.09 12.83 6.38
C TYR A 45 1.18 11.97 6.55
N TRP A 46 1.22 10.76 5.97
CA TRP A 46 2.33 9.81 6.12
C TRP A 46 3.32 9.83 4.95
N SER A 47 2.93 10.37 3.79
CA SER A 47 3.80 10.49 2.61
C SER A 47 3.74 11.87 1.93
N PRO A 48 3.79 12.99 2.70
CA PRO A 48 3.57 14.32 2.13
C PRO A 48 4.64 14.66 1.08
N GLY A 49 4.18 15.09 -0.09
CA GLY A 49 5.03 15.49 -1.21
C GLY A 49 5.85 14.35 -1.83
N ILE A 50 5.52 13.08 -1.58
CA ILE A 50 6.25 11.95 -2.17
C ILE A 50 6.29 12.06 -3.71
N PRO A 51 7.47 12.00 -4.35
CA PRO A 51 7.56 12.06 -5.81
C PRO A 51 6.92 10.86 -6.51
N GLU A 52 6.38 11.07 -7.71
CA GLU A 52 5.71 10.02 -8.49
C GLU A 52 6.64 8.85 -8.84
N ASP A 53 7.91 9.11 -9.15
CA ASP A 53 8.90 8.08 -9.44
C ASP A 53 9.25 7.22 -8.22
N VAL A 54 9.20 7.82 -7.01
CA VAL A 54 9.33 7.10 -5.74
C VAL A 54 8.12 6.19 -5.51
N VAL A 55 6.89 6.69 -5.74
CA VAL A 55 5.67 5.87 -5.67
C VAL A 55 5.73 4.68 -6.63
N ARG A 56 6.15 4.93 -7.89
CA ARG A 56 6.29 3.87 -8.90
C ARG A 56 7.26 2.78 -8.47
N ARG A 57 8.47 3.14 -8.05
CA ARG A 57 9.46 2.15 -7.55
C ARG A 57 8.95 1.43 -6.30
N ALA A 58 8.32 2.14 -5.36
CA ALA A 58 7.79 1.52 -4.15
C ALA A 58 6.71 0.47 -4.46
N ALA A 59 5.83 0.76 -5.42
CA ALA A 59 4.82 -0.18 -5.90
C ALA A 59 5.45 -1.37 -6.65
N GLU A 60 6.43 -1.12 -7.51
CA GLU A 60 7.13 -2.15 -8.29
C GLU A 60 7.81 -3.21 -7.40
N HIS A 61 8.33 -2.79 -6.23
CA HIS A 61 9.01 -3.67 -5.29
C HIS A 61 8.12 -4.14 -4.13
N SER A 62 6.78 -4.11 -4.29
CA SER A 62 5.82 -4.50 -3.25
C SER A 62 4.69 -5.35 -3.80
N LEU A 63 4.03 -6.10 -2.92
CA LEU A 63 2.73 -6.68 -3.23
C LEU A 63 1.68 -5.59 -3.06
N CYS A 64 1.01 -5.23 -4.15
CA CYS A 64 0.09 -4.11 -4.19
C CYS A 64 -1.33 -4.60 -4.42
N CYS A 65 -2.30 -3.81 -3.98
CA CYS A 65 -3.70 -4.06 -4.19
C CYS A 65 -4.44 -2.75 -4.52
N GLY A 66 -5.16 -2.74 -5.62
CA GLY A 66 -6.03 -1.65 -6.03
C GLY A 66 -7.49 -1.96 -5.70
N LEU A 67 -8.23 -0.93 -5.28
CA LEU A 67 -9.68 -0.95 -5.19
C LEU A 67 -10.24 -0.03 -6.28
N TYR A 68 -11.18 -0.54 -7.06
CA TYR A 68 -11.75 0.12 -8.22
C TYR A 68 -13.27 0.25 -8.07
N HIS A 69 -13.82 1.34 -8.57
CA HIS A 69 -15.25 1.55 -8.76
C HIS A 69 -15.52 1.66 -10.27
N ASP A 70 -16.61 1.07 -10.74
CA ASP A 70 -16.91 0.97 -12.18
C ASP A 70 -16.93 2.35 -12.88
N ASP A 71 -17.43 3.40 -12.22
CA ASP A 71 -17.52 4.76 -12.80
C ASP A 71 -16.33 5.69 -12.49
N ALA A 72 -15.49 5.35 -11.51
CA ALA A 72 -14.48 6.26 -10.97
C ALA A 72 -13.04 5.75 -11.12
N GLY A 73 -12.86 4.53 -11.64
CA GLY A 73 -11.55 3.91 -11.74
C GLY A 73 -11.01 3.54 -10.36
N GLN A 74 -9.71 3.76 -10.11
CA GLN A 74 -9.08 3.39 -8.84
C GLN A 74 -9.46 4.36 -7.72
N VAL A 75 -10.14 3.84 -6.70
CA VAL A 75 -10.67 4.58 -5.52
C VAL A 75 -10.04 4.14 -4.20
N GLY A 76 -9.09 3.21 -4.22
CA GLY A 76 -8.31 2.82 -3.05
C GLY A 76 -7.05 2.07 -3.40
N TYR A 77 -6.17 1.93 -2.42
CA TYR A 77 -4.87 1.29 -2.57
C TYR A 77 -4.38 0.75 -1.23
N ALA A 78 -3.61 -0.32 -1.27
CA ALA A 78 -2.82 -0.84 -0.17
C ALA A 78 -1.59 -1.55 -0.72
N ARG A 79 -0.48 -1.59 0.04
CA ARG A 79 0.66 -2.43 -0.33
C ARG A 79 1.31 -3.10 0.88
N VAL A 80 2.00 -4.20 0.62
CA VAL A 80 2.90 -4.85 1.57
C VAL A 80 4.32 -4.86 0.99
N VAL A 81 5.27 -4.23 1.70
CA VAL A 81 6.71 -4.47 1.49
C VAL A 81 7.04 -5.81 2.10
N THR A 82 7.54 -6.77 1.33
CA THR A 82 7.74 -8.13 1.85
C THR A 82 8.90 -8.84 1.15
N ASP A 83 9.55 -9.73 1.89
CA ASP A 83 10.46 -10.74 1.34
C ASP A 83 9.72 -12.00 0.85
N ARG A 84 8.39 -12.06 1.05
CA ARG A 84 7.49 -13.16 0.72
C ARG A 84 7.81 -14.47 1.44
N ALA A 85 8.55 -14.41 2.54
CA ALA A 85 9.01 -15.58 3.26
C ALA A 85 8.93 -15.42 4.78
N THR A 86 9.40 -14.30 5.33
CA THR A 86 9.56 -14.14 6.77
C THR A 86 8.95 -12.86 7.33
N PHE A 87 8.88 -11.79 6.53
CA PHE A 87 8.47 -10.48 7.00
C PHE A 87 7.66 -9.71 5.96
N GLY A 88 6.62 -9.02 6.42
CA GLY A 88 5.91 -8.00 5.65
C GLY A 88 5.65 -6.72 6.45
N TYR A 89 5.52 -5.59 5.75
CA TYR A 89 5.07 -4.31 6.28
C TYR A 89 3.90 -3.77 5.44
N LEU A 90 2.69 -3.76 6.02
CA LEU A 90 1.49 -3.20 5.41
C LEU A 90 1.53 -1.67 5.49
N ALA A 91 1.41 -1.02 4.34
CA ALA A 91 1.58 0.41 4.16
C ALA A 91 0.58 0.98 3.15
N ASP A 92 0.50 2.32 3.13
CA ASP A 92 -0.18 3.09 2.08
C ASP A 92 -1.67 2.72 1.88
N VAL A 93 -2.33 2.28 2.95
CA VAL A 93 -3.75 1.89 2.92
C VAL A 93 -4.64 3.12 2.87
N TYR A 94 -5.44 3.25 1.80
CA TYR A 94 -6.50 4.26 1.73
C TYR A 94 -7.70 3.82 0.88
N VAL A 95 -8.82 4.49 1.16
CA VAL A 95 -10.00 4.55 0.30
C VAL A 95 -10.36 6.03 0.16
N LEU A 96 -10.66 6.49 -1.04
CA LEU A 96 -11.10 7.87 -1.31
C LEU A 96 -12.33 8.21 -0.46
N GLU A 97 -12.37 9.44 0.04
CA GLU A 97 -13.38 9.95 0.97
C GLU A 97 -14.81 9.64 0.52
N ALA A 98 -15.11 9.86 -0.77
CA ALA A 98 -16.42 9.64 -1.36
C ALA A 98 -16.91 8.18 -1.33
N HIS A 99 -16.00 7.22 -1.13
CA HIS A 99 -16.30 5.78 -1.11
C HIS A 99 -16.21 5.17 0.30
N ARG A 100 -15.86 5.95 1.33
CA ARG A 100 -15.77 5.46 2.72
C ARG A 100 -17.16 5.13 3.31
N GLY A 101 -17.17 4.41 4.43
CA GLY A 101 -18.40 4.00 5.12
C GLY A 101 -18.99 2.66 4.64
N HIS A 102 -18.49 2.09 3.54
CA HIS A 102 -19.03 0.86 2.93
C HIS A 102 -18.22 -0.42 3.26
N GLY A 103 -17.35 -0.38 4.28
CA GLY A 103 -16.49 -1.52 4.64
C GLY A 103 -15.37 -1.84 3.64
N LEU A 104 -15.15 -0.99 2.64
CA LEU A 104 -14.18 -1.23 1.55
C LEU A 104 -12.74 -1.31 2.03
N GLY A 105 -12.35 -0.55 3.07
CA GLY A 105 -10.99 -0.62 3.63
C GLY A 105 -10.67 -2.00 4.22
N ALA A 106 -11.62 -2.61 4.95
CA ALA A 106 -11.46 -3.97 5.46
C ALA A 106 -11.44 -4.99 4.32
N TRP A 107 -12.27 -4.80 3.31
CA TRP A 107 -12.28 -5.69 2.17
C TRP A 107 -10.96 -5.64 1.38
N LEU A 108 -10.45 -4.44 1.09
CA LEU A 108 -9.17 -4.21 0.44
C LEU A 108 -8.01 -4.85 1.20
N VAL A 109 -7.88 -4.57 2.49
CA VAL A 109 -6.83 -5.15 3.33
C VAL A 109 -6.97 -6.67 3.40
N GLY A 110 -8.19 -7.19 3.64
CA GLY A 110 -8.43 -8.62 3.72
C GLY A 110 -8.06 -9.37 2.42
N THR A 111 -8.42 -8.80 1.27
CA THR A 111 -8.05 -9.37 -0.04
C THR A 111 -6.53 -9.36 -0.23
N LEU A 112 -5.84 -8.25 0.05
CA LEU A 112 -4.39 -8.19 -0.03
C LEU A 112 -3.72 -9.23 0.88
N LEU A 113 -4.14 -9.32 2.15
CA LEU A 113 -3.57 -10.26 3.12
C LEU A 113 -3.87 -11.74 2.81
N SER A 114 -4.85 -12.02 1.94
CA SER A 114 -5.15 -13.38 1.48
C SER A 114 -4.20 -13.90 0.40
N HIS A 115 -3.35 -13.02 -0.15
CA HIS A 115 -2.38 -13.35 -1.19
C HIS A 115 -1.46 -14.51 -0.76
N PRO A 116 -1.23 -15.53 -1.62
CA PRO A 116 -0.40 -16.69 -1.27
C PRO A 116 1.00 -16.33 -0.75
N ASP A 117 1.68 -15.37 -1.39
CA ASP A 117 3.00 -14.86 -0.97
C ASP A 117 3.05 -14.17 0.41
N LEU A 118 1.90 -13.90 1.04
CA LEU A 118 1.84 -13.38 2.41
C LEU A 118 1.52 -14.46 3.44
N ARG A 119 1.37 -15.72 3.02
CA ARG A 119 1.15 -16.85 3.91
C ARG A 119 2.47 -17.27 4.55
N GLY A 120 2.42 -17.66 5.82
CA GLY A 120 3.59 -18.18 6.54
C GLY A 120 4.60 -17.13 6.99
N LEU A 121 4.35 -15.84 6.75
CA LEU A 121 5.21 -14.78 7.28
C LEU A 121 5.27 -14.86 8.80
N ARG A 122 6.49 -14.95 9.34
CA ARG A 122 6.72 -14.93 10.80
C ARG A 122 6.25 -13.61 11.43
N ARG A 123 6.30 -12.51 10.68
CA ARG A 123 5.91 -11.18 11.17
C ARG A 123 5.30 -10.35 10.06
N LEU A 124 4.12 -9.80 10.31
CA LEU A 124 3.52 -8.75 9.51
C LEU A 124 3.34 -7.53 10.41
N SER A 125 3.87 -6.38 10.00
CA SER A 125 3.86 -5.14 10.79
C SER A 125 3.14 -4.03 10.05
N LEU A 126 2.71 -3.00 10.78
CA LEU A 126 2.18 -1.75 10.24
C LEU A 126 2.34 -0.64 11.27
N MET A 127 2.17 0.60 10.83
CA MET A 127 2.00 1.75 11.71
C MET A 127 0.65 2.40 11.39
N THR A 128 -0.16 2.61 12.41
CA THR A 128 -1.46 3.27 12.25
C THR A 128 -1.62 4.37 13.29
N ARG A 129 -2.23 5.48 12.87
CA ARG A 129 -2.54 6.59 13.77
C ARG A 129 -3.93 6.42 14.41
N ASP A 130 -4.92 6.02 13.60
CA ASP A 130 -6.34 6.10 13.95
C ASP A 130 -7.18 4.91 13.48
N ALA A 131 -6.60 3.91 12.80
CA ALA A 131 -7.32 2.77 12.23
C ALA A 131 -7.05 1.44 12.96
N HIS A 132 -6.72 1.47 14.27
CA HIS A 132 -6.41 0.28 15.07
C HIS A 132 -7.50 -0.81 14.96
N GLY A 133 -8.77 -0.46 15.17
CA GLY A 133 -9.89 -1.41 15.11
C GLY A 133 -10.19 -1.99 13.72
N LEU A 134 -9.65 -1.40 12.65
CA LEU A 134 -9.64 -2.04 11.33
C LEU A 134 -8.66 -3.21 11.33
N TYR A 135 -7.43 -2.96 11.78
CA TYR A 135 -6.33 -3.92 11.70
C TYR A 135 -6.45 -5.05 12.72
N GLU A 136 -7.03 -4.81 13.89
CA GLU A 136 -7.31 -5.84 14.89
C GLU A 136 -8.16 -7.00 14.35
N ARG A 137 -9.04 -6.72 13.37
CA ARG A 137 -9.85 -7.75 12.68
C ARG A 137 -9.02 -8.76 11.90
N PHE A 138 -7.79 -8.37 11.53
CA PHE A 138 -6.83 -9.22 10.82
C PHE A 138 -5.77 -9.80 11.77
N GLY A 139 -5.98 -9.71 13.08
CA GLY A 139 -5.07 -10.25 14.08
C GLY A 139 -3.86 -9.37 14.39
N PHE A 140 -3.77 -8.16 13.83
CA PHE A 140 -2.78 -7.18 14.29
C PHE A 140 -3.07 -6.78 15.73
N ARG A 141 -2.00 -6.54 16.48
CA ARG A 141 -2.05 -6.08 17.87
C ARG A 141 -0.94 -5.08 18.08
N ASN A 142 -1.08 -4.25 19.11
CA ASN A 142 0.02 -3.44 19.59
C ASN A 142 1.23 -4.32 19.88
N ALA A 143 2.42 -3.78 19.62
CA ALA A 143 3.68 -4.45 19.94
C ALA A 143 3.67 -4.90 21.40
N PRO A 144 3.92 -6.19 21.70
CA PRO A 144 3.89 -6.69 23.09
C PRO A 144 5.01 -6.08 23.93
N VAL A 145 6.12 -5.68 23.29
CA VAL A 145 7.23 -4.96 23.92
C VAL A 145 7.57 -3.76 23.03
N PRO A 146 6.82 -2.63 23.15
CA PRO A 146 7.00 -1.47 22.27
C PRO A 146 8.42 -0.91 22.28
N SER A 147 9.12 -0.99 23.41
CA SER A 147 10.51 -0.53 23.57
C SER A 147 11.55 -1.27 22.71
N ARG A 148 11.19 -2.41 22.10
CA ARG A 148 12.07 -3.13 21.15
C ARG A 148 11.96 -2.60 19.72
N PHE A 149 10.96 -1.78 19.41
CA PHE A 149 10.85 -1.15 18.10
C PHE A 149 11.70 0.11 18.09
N MET A 150 12.58 0.19 17.09
CA MET A 150 13.41 1.35 16.82
C MET A 150 13.26 1.69 15.34
N GLU A 151 13.24 2.98 15.04
CA GLU A 151 13.15 3.48 13.68
C GLU A 151 14.17 4.59 13.44
N ARG A 152 14.57 4.76 12.18
CA ARG A 152 15.33 5.91 11.72
C ARG A 152 14.52 6.63 10.66
N VAL A 153 13.95 7.77 11.03
CA VAL A 153 13.09 8.57 10.16
C VAL A 153 13.88 9.75 9.61
N VAL A 154 13.83 9.93 8.29
CA VAL A 154 14.35 11.12 7.60
C VAL A 154 13.15 11.91 7.09
N ALA A 155 13.12 13.21 7.37
CA ALA A 155 12.01 14.05 6.96
C ALA A 155 11.87 14.09 5.42
N PRO A 156 10.63 14.06 4.88
CA PRO A 156 10.37 14.22 3.44
C PRO A 156 11.07 15.43 2.81
N THR A 157 11.13 16.56 3.53
CA THR A 157 11.79 17.80 3.10
C THR A 157 13.30 17.66 2.87
N VAL A 158 13.93 16.65 3.47
CA VAL A 158 15.35 16.33 3.27
C VAL A 158 15.55 15.41 2.06
N LEU A 159 14.62 14.46 1.85
CA LEU A 159 14.74 13.47 0.78
C LEU A 159 14.32 14.03 -0.59
N TRP A 160 13.30 14.88 -0.63
CA TRP A 160 12.78 15.54 -1.82
C TRP A 160 12.46 17.00 -1.52
N PRO A 161 13.49 17.86 -1.43
CA PRO A 161 13.31 19.29 -1.17
C PRO A 161 12.48 19.94 -2.27
N ALA A 162 11.63 20.91 -1.90
CA ALA A 162 10.90 21.70 -2.88
C ALA A 162 11.88 22.37 -3.85
N PRO A 163 11.54 22.50 -5.15
CA PRO A 163 12.36 23.27 -6.07
C PRO A 163 12.60 24.66 -5.48
N ALA A 164 13.84 25.14 -5.48
CA ALA A 164 14.12 26.53 -5.12
C ALA A 164 13.22 27.40 -6.00
N ALA A 165 12.41 28.26 -5.40
CA ALA A 165 11.58 29.20 -6.14
C ALA A 165 12.50 29.92 -7.12
N ALA A 166 12.28 29.73 -8.43
CA ALA A 166 13.07 30.39 -9.45
C ALA A 166 12.99 31.89 -9.14
N GLY A 167 14.12 32.47 -8.73
CA GLY A 167 14.19 33.88 -8.37
C GLY A 167 13.66 34.67 -9.55
N GLY A 168 12.56 35.39 -9.33
CA GLY A 168 12.06 36.37 -10.27
C GLY A 168 13.14 37.43 -10.45
N GLY A 169 13.78 37.41 -11.61
CA GLY A 169 14.59 38.49 -12.15
C GLY A 169 13.81 39.21 -13.23
#